data_AF-A0A9E3W7Q5-F1
#
_entry.id   AF-A0A9E3W7Q5-F1
#
_cell.length_a   1.000
_cell.length_b   1.000
_cell.length_c   1.000
_cell.angle_alpha   90.00
_cell.angle_beta   90.00
_cell.angle_gamma   90.00
#
_symmetry.space_group_name_H-M   'P 1'
#
loop_
_entity.id
_entity.type
_entity.pdbx_description
1 polymer ?
#
loop_
_entity_poly.entity_id
_entity_poly.type
_entity_poly.pdbx_seq_one_letter_code
_entity_poly.pdbx_strand_id
1 'polypeptide(L)' 'MRPSRATTFKPADVKAIRGSLGKSQTEFAMMIGVSVATLRNWEQGRRVPDGPAQALLRVAAQNPEAVAHALGA' A
#
# COMPACT_ATOMS: atom_id res chain seq x y z
N MET A 1 17.36 4.02 20.71
CA MET A 1 15.95 4.36 20.46
C MET A 1 15.31 3.18 19.75
N ARG A 2 14.40 2.42 20.40
CA ARG A 2 13.72 1.29 19.74
C ARG A 2 12.57 1.85 18.89
N PRO A 3 12.47 1.54 17.58
CA PRO A 3 11.30 1.94 16.81
C PRO A 3 10.07 1.30 17.48
N SER A 4 9.22 2.17 18.01
CA SER A 4 8.06 1.79 18.79
C SER A 4 6.90 1.58 17.84
N ARG A 5 6.51 0.31 17.69
CA ARG A 5 5.33 -0.21 16.97
C ARG A 5 5.49 -0.38 15.45
N ALA A 6 5.92 -1.57 15.04
CA ALA A 6 5.62 -2.09 13.71
C ALA A 6 4.13 -2.46 13.68
N THR A 7 3.29 -1.59 13.11
CA THR A 7 1.88 -1.91 12.82
C THR A 7 1.88 -2.89 11.65
N THR A 8 1.94 -4.19 11.94
CA THR A 8 1.91 -5.26 10.94
C THR A 8 0.67 -5.11 10.06
N PHE A 9 0.87 -4.80 8.77
CA PHE A 9 -0.21 -4.81 7.79
C PHE A 9 -0.63 -6.25 7.51
N LYS A 10 -1.91 -6.56 7.67
CA LYS A 10 -2.48 -7.81 7.20
C LYS A 10 -2.78 -7.72 5.69
N PRO A 11 -2.79 -8.85 4.98
CA PRO A 11 -3.17 -8.90 3.56
C PRO A 11 -4.53 -8.26 3.26
N ALA A 12 -5.50 -8.47 4.17
CA ALA A 12 -6.83 -7.89 4.08
C ALA A 12 -6.81 -6.35 4.13
N ASP A 13 -5.87 -5.75 4.85
CA ASP A 13 -5.78 -4.29 5.00
C ASP A 13 -5.37 -3.65 3.66
N VAL A 14 -4.43 -4.25 2.93
CA VAL A 14 -3.97 -3.75 1.63
C VAL A 14 -5.11 -3.77 0.60
N LYS A 15 -5.85 -4.89 0.55
CA LYS A 15 -6.99 -5.04 -0.36
C LYS A 15 -8.12 -4.07 0.00
N ALA A 16 -8.37 -3.85 1.29
CA ALA A 16 -9.37 -2.90 1.77
C ALA A 16 -9.02 -1.46 1.39
N ILE A 17 -7.77 -1.03 1.58
CA ILE A 17 -7.30 0.31 1.20
C ILE A 17 -7.49 0.53 -0.30
N ARG A 18 -7.07 -0.43 -1.14
CA ARG A 18 -7.31 -0.32 -2.58
C ARG A 18 -8.81 -0.22 -2.90
N GLY A 19 -9.62 -1.06 -2.25
CA GLY A 19 -11.07 -1.09 -2.43
C GLY A 19 -11.74 0.22 -2.08
N SER A 20 -11.36 0.86 -0.96
CA SER A 20 -11.93 2.15 -0.54
C SER A 20 -11.58 3.29 -1.50
N LEU A 21 -10.49 3.17 -2.25
CA LEU A 21 -10.08 4.14 -3.28
C LEU A 21 -10.70 3.87 -4.65
N GLY A 22 -11.48 2.79 -4.81
CA GLY A 22 -12.12 2.43 -6.09
C GLY A 22 -11.14 2.08 -7.21
N LYS A 23 -9.87 1.76 -6.89
CA LYS A 23 -8.82 1.50 -7.89
C LYS A 23 -8.68 0.01 -8.22
N SER A 24 -8.39 -0.27 -9.49
CA SER A 24 -7.90 -1.58 -9.92
C SER A 24 -6.53 -1.89 -9.29
N GLN A 25 -6.12 -3.16 -9.33
CA GLN A 25 -4.77 -3.54 -8.87
C GLN A 25 -3.68 -2.80 -9.65
N THR A 26 -3.87 -2.59 -10.94
CA THR A 26 -2.90 -1.88 -11.79
C THR A 26 -2.78 -0.42 -11.39
N GLU A 27 -3.91 0.29 -11.31
CA GLU A 27 -3.92 1.72 -10.95
C GLU A 27 -3.35 1.95 -9.55
N PHE A 28 -3.71 1.09 -8.58
CA PHE A 28 -3.21 1.23 -7.22
C PHE A 28 -1.72 0.89 -7.12
N ALA A 29 -1.24 -0.13 -7.83
CA ALA A 29 0.18 -0.47 -7.86
C ALA A 29 1.02 0.66 -8.47
N MET A 30 0.56 1.26 -9.57
CA MET A 30 1.18 2.44 -10.17
C MET A 30 1.20 3.62 -9.20
N MET A 31 0.05 3.92 -8.58
CA MET A 31 -0.10 5.01 -7.61
C MET A 31 0.90 4.91 -6.44
N ILE A 32 1.17 3.70 -5.92
CA ILE A 32 2.11 3.50 -4.80
C ILE A 32 3.51 3.09 -5.26
N GLY A 33 3.82 3.18 -6.56
CA GLY A 33 5.16 2.93 -7.09
C GLY A 33 5.67 1.49 -6.96
N VAL A 34 4.78 0.48 -7.03
CA VAL A 34 5.15 -0.94 -6.97
C VAL A 34 4.64 -1.71 -8.18
N SER A 35 5.21 -2.89 -8.42
CA SER A 35 4.67 -3.78 -9.46
C SER A 35 3.31 -4.37 -9.06
N VAL A 36 2.46 -4.65 -10.05
CA VAL A 36 1.18 -5.36 -9.83
C VAL A 36 1.41 -6.73 -9.16
N ALA A 37 2.52 -7.41 -9.50
CA ALA A 37 2.89 -8.67 -8.88
C ALA A 37 3.21 -8.51 -7.38
N THR A 38 3.89 -7.43 -6.99
CA THR A 38 4.15 -7.08 -5.59
C THR A 38 2.84 -6.85 -4.84
N LEU A 39 1.94 -6.03 -5.39
CA LEU A 39 0.63 -5.78 -4.79
C LEU A 39 -0.18 -7.07 -4.61
N ARG A 40 -0.21 -7.94 -5.63
CA ARG A 40 -0.88 -9.25 -5.54
C ARG A 40 -0.31 -10.14 -4.45
N ASN A 41 1.02 -10.19 -4.31
CA ASN A 41 1.66 -10.95 -3.25
C ASN A 41 1.26 -10.45 -1.86
N TRP A 42 1.07 -9.13 -1.69
CA TRP A 42 0.58 -8.55 -0.45
C TRP A 42 -0.90 -8.85 -0.19
N GLU A 43 -1.77 -8.61 -1.16
CA GLU A 43 -3.22 -8.87 -1.01
C GLU A 43 -3.54 -10.36 -0.77
N GLN A 44 -2.70 -11.27 -1.29
CA GLN A 44 -2.82 -12.72 -1.08
C GLN A 44 -2.07 -13.22 0.17
N GLY A 45 -1.29 -12.36 0.84
CA GLY A 45 -0.50 -12.74 2.01
C GLY A 45 0.70 -13.65 1.74
N ARG A 46 1.12 -13.77 0.48
CA ARG A 46 2.37 -14.47 0.12
C ARG A 46 3.60 -13.70 0.58
N ARG A 47 3.49 -12.37 0.69
CA ARG A 47 4.49 -11.48 1.26
C ARG A 47 3.82 -10.41 2.11
N VAL A 48 4.55 -9.88 3.08
CA VAL A 48 4.12 -8.75 3.91
C VAL A 48 4.85 -7.49 3.43
N PRO A 49 4.18 -6.32 3.35
CA PRO A 49 4.85 -5.06 3.06
C PRO A 49 5.91 -4.77 4.13
N ASP A 50 7.09 -4.32 3.70
CA ASP A 50 8.16 -3.90 4.60
C ASP A 50 7.88 -2.51 5.22
N GLY A 51 8.73 -2.07 6.14
CA GLY A 51 8.52 -0.83 6.90
C GLY A 51 8.17 0.40 6.03
N PRO A 52 8.96 0.72 4.99
CA PRO A 52 8.66 1.81 4.06
C PRO A 52 7.35 1.60 3.30
N ALA A 53 7.09 0.40 2.76
CA ALA A 53 5.85 0.12 2.05
C ALA A 53 4.62 0.25 2.97
N GLN A 54 4.73 -0.17 4.24
CA GLN A 54 3.68 0.04 5.23
C GLN A 54 3.42 1.53 5.50
N ALA A 55 4.48 2.35 5.59
CA ALA A 55 4.32 3.78 5.76
C ALA A 55 3.59 4.38 4.54
N LEU A 56 3.98 4.00 3.33
CA LEU A 56 3.33 4.45 2.10
C LEU A 56 1.85 4.03 2.03
N LEU A 57 1.53 2.79 2.40
CA LEU A 57 0.15 2.31 2.47
C LEU A 57 -0.69 3.09 3.50
N ARG A 58 -0.10 3.50 4.64
CA ARG A 58 -0.78 4.37 5.61
C ARG A 58 -1.06 5.75 5.04
N VAL A 59 -0.13 6.32 4.28
CA VAL A 59 -0.34 7.62 3.63
C VAL A 59 -1.40 7.48 2.55
N ALA A 60 -1.35 6.44 1.72
CA ALA A 60 -2.35 6.19 0.67
C ALA A 60 -3.76 6.01 1.24
N ALA A 61 -3.89 5.41 2.43
CA ALA A 61 -5.18 5.24 3.11
C ALA A 61 -5.75 6.55 3.69
N GLN A 62 -4.89 7.48 4.12
CA GLN A 62 -5.30 8.72 4.79
C GLN A 62 -5.38 9.91 3.84
N ASN A 63 -4.44 9.99 2.90
CA ASN A 63 -4.30 11.07 1.93
C ASN A 63 -3.89 10.47 0.56
N PRO A 64 -4.83 9.84 -0.16
CA PRO A 64 -4.56 9.26 -1.46
C PRO A 64 -4.09 10.28 -2.50
N GLU A 65 -4.58 11.53 -2.44
CA GLU A 65 -4.17 12.57 -3.37
C GLU A 65 -2.69 12.94 -3.22
N ALA A 66 -2.17 13.01 -1.99
CA ALA A 66 -0.75 13.27 -1.77
C ALA A 66 0.15 12.19 -2.41
N VAL A 67 -0.26 10.92 -2.33
CA VAL A 67 0.47 9.82 -2.97
C VAL A 67 0.36 9.90 -4.49
N ALA A 68 -0.85 10.11 -5.01
CA ALA A 68 -1.08 10.23 -6.45
C ALA A 68 -0.36 11.44 -7.06
N HIS A 69 -0.22 12.55 -6.34
CA HIS A 69 0.52 13.72 -6.80
C HIS A 69 2.04 13.52 -6.70
N ALA A 70 2.54 12.91 -5.63
CA ALA A 70 3.98 12.74 -5.41
C ALA A 70 4.61 11.63 -6.26
N LEU A 71 3.83 10.59 -6.57
CA LEU A 71 4.27 9.40 -7.33
C LEU A 71 3.55 9.25 -8.67
N GLY A 72 2.66 10.19 -9.01
CA GLY A 72 1.94 10.23 -10.28
C GLY A 72 2.90 10.35 -11.45
N ALA A 73 2.98 9.25 -12.21
CA ALA A 73 3.45 9.23 -13.58
C ALA A 73 2.29 9.49 -14.54
#